data_AF-A0A8J7MR74-F1
#
_entry.id   AF-A0A8J7MR74-F1
#
_cell.length_a   1.000
_cell.length_b   1.000
_cell.length_c   1.000
_cell.angle_alpha   90.00
_cell.angle_beta   90.00
_cell.angle_gamma   90.00
#
_symmetry.space_group_name_H-M   'P 1'
#
loop_
_entity.id
_entity.type
_entity.pdbx_description
1 polymer ?
#
loop_
_entity_poly.entity_id
_entity_poly.type
_entity_poly.pdbx_seq_one_letter_code
_entity_poly.pdbx_strand_id
1 'polypeptide(L)'
;MSEQPRTAQDILADQFRLTADLCVLTGEYHRLLQKVAAAGFLRQMAEDGPEHELAEAERSEIAANLAAESCESRVNDLEQRLGALGRELAALR
;
A
#
# COMPACT_ATOMS: atom_id res chain seq x y z
N MET A 1 10.56 5.64 -33.44
CA MET A 1 11.40 6.55 -32.64
C MET A 1 12.40 5.66 -31.93
N SER A 2 13.71 5.82 -32.20
CA SER A 2 14.72 5.04 -31.49
C SER A 2 14.73 5.51 -30.04
N GLU A 3 14.13 4.74 -29.13
CA GLU A 3 14.25 4.99 -27.70
C GLU A 3 15.74 4.85 -27.36
N GLN A 4 16.37 5.96 -27.00
CA GLN A 4 17.72 5.91 -26.45
C GLN A 4 17.67 5.02 -25.21
N PRO A 5 18.59 4.05 -25.06
CA PRO A 5 18.63 3.23 -23.87
C PRO A 5 18.82 4.12 -22.64
N ARG A 6 18.02 3.87 -21.60
CA ARG A 6 18.11 4.62 -20.34
C ARG A 6 19.49 4.50 -19.74
N THR A 7 19.98 5.59 -19.17
CA THR A 7 21.27 5.62 -18.49
C THR A 7 21.14 5.08 -17.06
N ALA A 8 22.26 4.72 -16.45
CA ALA A 8 22.29 4.34 -15.03
C ALA A 8 21.76 5.47 -14.12
N GLN A 9 21.96 6.74 -14.49
CA GLN A 9 21.47 7.89 -13.73
C GLN A 9 19.94 7.98 -13.78
N ASP A 10 19.33 7.71 -14.95
CA ASP A 10 17.87 7.70 -15.09
C ASP A 10 17.23 6.62 -14.21
N ILE A 11 17.82 5.41 -14.22
CA ILE A 11 17.33 4.28 -13.42
C ILE A 11 17.46 4.56 -11.92
N LEU A 12 18.61 5.10 -11.48
CA LEU A 12 18.82 5.47 -10.07
C LEU A 12 17.84 6.56 -9.61
N ALA A 13 17.56 7.56 -10.45
CA ALA A 13 16.59 8.60 -10.15
C ALA A 13 15.18 8.02 -9.95
N ASP A 14 14.76 7.08 -10.80
CA ASP A 14 13.50 6.36 -10.63
C ASP A 14 13.49 5.51 -9.35
N GLN A 15 14.59 4.82 -9.02
CA GLN A 15 14.69 4.05 -7.77
C GLN A 15 14.52 4.95 -6.54
N PHE A 16 15.15 6.12 -6.51
CA PHE A 16 14.98 7.07 -5.40
C PHE A 16 13.53 7.56 -5.27
N ARG A 17 12.88 7.87 -6.40
CA ARG A 17 11.47 8.27 -6.41
C ARG A 17 10.56 7.17 -5.87
N LEU A 18 10.69 5.95 -6.39
CA LEU A 18 9.89 4.81 -5.91
C LEU A 18 10.14 4.51 -4.43
N THR A 19 11.38 4.64 -3.97
CA THR A 19 11.72 4.45 -2.56
C THR A 19 11.05 5.51 -1.67
N ALA A 20 11.03 6.78 -2.11
CA ALA A 20 10.32 7.83 -1.39
C ALA A 20 8.80 7.58 -1.33
N ASP A 21 8.20 7.16 -2.45
CA ASP A 21 6.78 6.81 -2.52
C ASP A 21 6.45 5.62 -1.59
N LEU A 22 7.32 4.60 -1.56
CA LEU A 22 7.22 3.46 -0.65
C LEU A 22 7.26 3.90 0.81
N CYS A 23 8.20 4.76 1.21
CA CYS A 23 8.28 5.27 2.59
C CYS A 23 6.97 5.95 3.03
N VAL A 24 6.35 6.74 2.15
CA VAL A 24 5.07 7.40 2.43
C VAL A 24 3.96 6.36 2.59
N LEU A 25 3.85 5.42 1.65
CA LEU A 25 2.82 4.39 1.67
C LEU A 25 2.97 3.42 2.84
N THR A 26 4.19 3.10 3.28
CA THR A 26 4.39 2.30 4.48
C THR A 26 3.79 2.99 5.70
N GLY A 27 4.01 4.30 5.87
CA GLY A 27 3.39 5.07 6.95
C GLY A 27 1.85 5.09 6.87
N GLU A 28 1.32 5.27 5.66
CA GLU A 28 -0.13 5.21 5.42
C GLU A 28 -0.72 3.82 5.73
N TYR A 29 -0.05 2.76 5.30
CA TYR A 29 -0.47 1.38 5.53
C TYR A 29 -0.54 1.05 7.03
N HIS A 30 0.46 1.43 7.81
CA HIS A 30 0.42 1.27 9.27
C HIS A 30 -0.78 1.98 9.91
N ARG A 31 -1.11 3.19 9.42
CA ARG A 31 -2.27 3.94 9.89
C ARG A 31 -3.59 3.25 9.49
N LEU A 32 -3.65 2.64 8.31
CA LEU A 32 -4.82 1.88 7.87
C LEU A 32 -4.99 0.59 8.70
N LEU A 33 -3.90 -0.12 9.01
CA LEU A 33 -3.94 -1.29 9.90
C LEU A 33 -4.45 -0.93 11.30
N GLN A 34 -4.06 0.22 11.84
CA GLN A 34 -4.62 0.72 13.10
C GLN A 34 -6.13 0.97 13.01
N LYS A 35 -6.62 1.49 11.89
CA LYS A 35 -8.06 1.68 11.65
C LYS A 35 -8.80 0.35 11.52
N VAL A 36 -8.21 -0.62 10.82
CA VAL A 36 -8.77 -1.99 10.73
C VAL A 36 -8.93 -2.58 12.12
N ALA A 37 -7.90 -2.52 12.96
CA ALA A 37 -7.97 -3.01 14.33
C ALA A 37 -9.05 -2.29 15.15
N ALA A 38 -9.14 -0.97 15.04
CA ALA A 38 -10.17 -0.19 15.73
C ALA A 38 -11.58 -0.53 15.24
N ALA A 39 -11.79 -0.71 13.94
CA ALA A 39 -13.08 -1.08 13.36
C ALA A 39 -13.51 -2.50 13.78
N GLY A 40 -12.58 -3.46 13.80
CA GLY A 40 -12.85 -4.81 14.31
C GLY A 40 -13.24 -4.81 15.79
N PHE A 41 -12.58 -3.98 16.60
CA PHE A 41 -12.95 -3.80 18.02
C PHE A 41 -14.35 -3.19 18.18
N LEU A 42 -14.68 -2.16 17.39
CA LEU A 42 -16.02 -1.54 17.42
C LEU A 42 -17.11 -2.54 17.03
N ARG A 43 -16.86 -3.38 16.00
CA ARG A 43 -17.76 -4.45 15.60
C ARG A 43 -18.01 -5.44 16.72
N GLN A 44 -16.94 -5.90 17.38
CA GLN A 44 -17.04 -6.81 18.53
C GLN A 44 -17.87 -6.21 19.68
N MET A 45 -17.68 -4.94 19.99
CA MET A 45 -18.47 -4.26 21.03
C MET A 45 -19.96 -4.15 20.66
N ALA A 46 -20.29 -4.11 19.36
CA ALA A 46 -21.66 -3.98 18.88
C ALA A 46 -22.41 -5.32 18.80
N GLU A 47 -21.75 -6.48 19.03
CA GLU A 47 -22.35 -7.81 18.90
C GLU A 47 -23.54 -8.03 19.85
N ASP A 48 -23.47 -7.48 21.06
CA ASP A 48 -24.55 -7.55 22.05
C ASP A 48 -25.50 -6.33 21.97
N GLY A 49 -25.26 -5.42 21.02
CA GLY A 49 -25.98 -4.17 20.85
C GLY A 49 -27.19 -4.26 19.89
N PRO A 50 -27.82 -3.12 19.59
CA PRO A 50 -28.85 -3.04 18.57
C PRO A 50 -28.32 -3.46 17.19
N GLU A 51 -29.12 -4.20 16.43
CA GLU A 51 -28.75 -4.74 15.10
C GLU A 51 -28.23 -3.67 14.12
N HIS A 52 -28.77 -2.45 14.18
CA HIS A 52 -28.34 -1.36 13.31
C HIS A 52 -26.92 -0.85 13.62
N GLU A 53 -26.49 -0.90 14.89
CA GLU A 53 -25.13 -0.53 15.31
C GLU A 53 -24.13 -1.58 14.84
N LEU A 54 -24.47 -2.87 14.97
CA LEU A 54 -23.66 -3.97 14.45
C LEU A 54 -23.49 -3.84 12.93
N ALA A 55 -24.57 -3.62 12.19
CA ALA A 55 -24.52 -3.45 10.74
C ALA A 55 -23.67 -2.23 10.31
N GLU A 56 -23.65 -1.15 11.09
CA GLU A 56 -22.79 0.00 10.83
C GLU A 56 -21.32 -0.29 11.12
N ALA A 57 -21.03 -0.99 12.21
CA ALA A 57 -19.68 -1.39 12.56
C ALA A 57 -19.09 -2.38 11.53
N GLU A 58 -19.88 -3.34 11.04
CA GLU A 58 -19.49 -4.26 9.97
C GLU A 58 -19.14 -3.53 8.67
N ARG A 59 -19.96 -2.55 8.26
CA ARG A 59 -19.65 -1.72 7.07
C ARG A 59 -18.35 -0.94 7.26
N SER A 60 -18.12 -0.41 8.46
CA SER A 60 -16.90 0.33 8.78
C SER A 60 -15.66 -0.57 8.77
N GLU A 61 -15.77 -1.80 9.28
CA GLU A 61 -14.72 -2.81 9.25
C GLU A 61 -14.39 -3.22 7.80
N ILE A 62 -15.41 -3.51 6.99
CA ILE A 62 -15.22 -3.85 5.57
C ILE A 62 -14.51 -2.70 4.83
N ALA A 63 -14.95 -1.46 5.05
CA ALA A 63 -14.34 -0.30 4.42
C ALA A 63 -12.87 -0.10 4.84
N ALA A 64 -12.55 -0.32 6.11
CA ALA A 64 -11.19 -0.24 6.62
C ALA A 64 -10.28 -1.32 6.00
N ASN A 65 -10.78 -2.56 5.91
CA ASN A 65 -10.06 -3.67 5.28
C ASN A 65 -9.77 -3.40 3.81
N LEU A 66 -10.78 -3.02 3.03
CA LEU A 66 -10.61 -2.70 1.60
C LEU A 66 -9.60 -1.57 1.37
N ALA A 67 -9.59 -0.56 2.25
CA ALA A 67 -8.61 0.52 2.17
C ALA A 67 -7.19 0.02 2.46
N ALA A 68 -7.01 -0.83 3.49
CA ALA A 68 -5.71 -1.43 3.82
C ALA A 68 -5.20 -2.34 2.69
N GLU A 69 -6.06 -3.22 2.16
CA GLU A 69 -5.74 -4.12 1.03
C GLU A 69 -5.34 -3.34 -0.23
N SER A 70 -6.06 -2.25 -0.53
CA SER A 70 -5.72 -1.38 -1.66
C SER A 70 -4.35 -0.71 -1.48
N CYS A 71 -4.03 -0.27 -0.26
CA CYS A 71 -2.72 0.31 0.06
C CYS A 71 -1.61 -0.75 -0.06
N GLU A 72 -1.82 -1.95 0.48
CA GLU A 72 -0.87 -3.07 0.37
C GLU A 72 -0.61 -3.45 -1.10
N SER A 73 -1.65 -3.52 -1.92
CA SER A 73 -1.51 -3.79 -3.36
C SER A 73 -0.62 -2.74 -4.05
N ARG A 74 -0.75 -1.47 -3.69
CA ARG A 74 0.10 -0.38 -4.22
C ARG A 74 1.54 -0.50 -3.73
N VAL A 75 1.77 -0.86 -2.47
CA VAL A 75 3.11 -1.14 -1.93
C VAL A 75 3.77 -2.26 -2.73
N ASN A 76 3.07 -3.39 -2.90
CA ASN A 76 3.57 -4.54 -3.64
C ASN A 76 3.93 -4.22 -5.10
N ASP A 77 3.10 -3.44 -5.80
CA ASP A 77 3.40 -3.00 -7.18
C ASP A 77 4.67 -2.13 -7.24
N LEU A 78 4.84 -1.19 -6.30
CA LEU A 78 6.03 -0.34 -6.26
C LEU A 78 7.29 -1.13 -5.90
N GLU A 79 7.22 -2.10 -4.99
CA GLU A 79 8.33 -3.01 -4.68
C GLU A 79 8.73 -3.84 -5.89
N GLN A 80 7.77 -4.37 -6.64
CA GLN A 80 8.02 -5.10 -7.89
C GLN A 80 8.72 -4.21 -8.93
N ARG A 81 8.26 -2.96 -9.10
CA ARG A 81 8.89 -1.99 -10.00
C ARG A 81 10.31 -1.64 -9.56
N LEU A 82 10.53 -1.43 -8.26
CA LEU A 82 11.85 -1.16 -7.70
C LEU A 82 12.81 -2.33 -7.97
N GLY A 83 12.34 -3.57 -7.77
CA GLY A 83 13.08 -4.78 -8.10
C GLY A 83 13.39 -4.92 -9.60
N ALA A 84 12.48 -4.49 -10.47
CA ALA A 84 12.70 -4.47 -11.92
C ALA A 84 13.79 -3.47 -12.32
N LEU A 85 13.76 -2.25 -11.77
CA LEU A 85 14.82 -1.26 -11.97
C LEU A 85 16.18 -1.76 -11.46
N GLY A 86 16.20 -2.50 -10.34
CA GLY A 86 17.42 -3.13 -9.84
C GLY A 86 18.04 -4.13 -10.82
N ARG A 87 17.20 -4.95 -11.47
CA ARG A 87 17.65 -5.88 -12.52
C ARG A 87 18.13 -5.15 -13.76
N GLU A 88 17.43 -4.09 -14.15
CA GLU A 88 17.82 -3.26 -15.29
C GLU A 88 19.17 -2.58 -15.08
N LEU A 89 19.39 -1.96 -13.91
CA LEU A 89 20.65 -1.34 -13.54
C LEU A 89 21.81 -2.36 -13.55
N ALA A 90 21.56 -3.58 -13.05
CA ALA A 90 22.53 -4.66 -13.06
C ALA A 90 22.90 -5.11 -14.49
N ALA A 91 21.97 -5.02 -15.44
CA ALA A 91 22.18 -5.38 -16.84
C ALA A 91 22.93 -4.31 -17.66
N LEU A 92 23.10 -3.09 -17.14
CA LEU A 92 23.94 -2.06 -17.74
C LEU A 92 25.44 -2.25 -17.47
N ARG A 93 25.80 -3.24 -16.64
CA ARG A 93 27.20 -3.57 -16.29
C ARG A 93 27.85 -4.49 -17.32
#